data_AF-X1IWW6-F1
#
_entry.id   AF-X1IWW6-F1
#
_cell.length_a   1.000
_cell.length_b   1.000
_cell.length_c   1.000
_cell.angle_alpha   90.00
_cell.angle_beta   90.00
_cell.angle_gamma   90.00
#
_symmetry.space_group_name_H-M   'P 1'
#
loop_
_entity.id
_entity.type
_entity.pdbx_description
1 polymer ?
#
loop_
_entity_poly.entity_id
_entity_poly.type
_entity_poly.pdbx_seq_one_letter_code
_entity_poly.pdbx_strand_id
1 'polypeptide(L)'
;MIGSWLLTFYTIYAGLSLIEFGLLLMFYGIWNAINDPLIGYYMDKLKPKRGRRVPWIIYGTIPMTIGFMALWWVPYSDTGLVFLHGFLMLFLFDTGFTITITAWSALYTEMYEDEMERASVVAIKDTFAFLSSMIGIMIPSMIAAALGKGRIQA
;
A
#
# COMPACT_ATOMS: atom_id res chain seq x y z
N MET A 1 -1.98 7.70 -4.30
CA MET A 1 -1.54 8.61 -3.22
C MET A 1 -0.16 8.24 -2.68
N ILE A 2 0.04 7.01 -2.22
CA ILE A 2 1.34 6.53 -1.71
C ILE A 2 2.44 6.61 -2.80
N GLY A 3 2.16 6.15 -4.02
CA GLY A 3 3.12 6.17 -5.14
C GLY A 3 3.64 7.57 -5.51
N SER A 4 2.80 8.61 -5.41
CA SER A 4 3.18 9.99 -5.74
C SER A 4 4.19 10.56 -4.73
N TRP A 5 4.01 10.25 -3.44
CA TRP A 5 4.94 10.67 -2.39
C TRP A 5 6.19 9.79 -2.32
N LEU A 6 6.11 8.53 -2.73
CA LEU A 6 7.25 7.62 -2.81
C LEU A 6 8.30 8.12 -3.79
N LEU A 7 7.90 8.62 -4.96
CA LEU A 7 8.81 9.23 -5.92
C LEU A 7 9.61 10.35 -5.27
N THR A 8 8.91 11.35 -4.69
CA THR A 8 9.52 12.48 -4.00
C THR A 8 10.46 12.01 -2.89
N PHE A 9 10.03 11.07 -2.05
CA PHE A 9 10.84 10.58 -0.95
C PHE A 9 12.11 9.87 -1.42
N TYR A 10 12.00 8.88 -2.31
CA TYR A 10 13.16 8.11 -2.74
C TYR A 10 14.13 8.91 -3.60
N THR A 11 13.65 9.86 -4.40
CA THR A 11 14.52 10.65 -5.28
C THR A 11 15.10 11.90 -4.62
N ILE A 12 14.29 12.66 -3.88
CA ILE A 12 14.72 13.94 -3.30
C ILE A 12 15.35 13.74 -1.92
N TYR A 13 14.81 12.83 -1.09
CA TYR A 13 15.25 12.68 0.30
C TYR A 13 16.19 11.48 0.49
N ALA A 14 15.91 10.34 -0.14
CA ALA A 14 16.74 9.13 0.00
C ALA A 14 17.89 9.04 -1.03
N GLY A 15 17.90 9.94 -2.03
CA GLY A 15 19.03 10.10 -2.95
C GLY A 15 19.10 9.13 -4.13
N LEU A 16 18.04 8.38 -4.43
CA LEU A 16 17.98 7.57 -5.65
C LEU A 16 17.84 8.46 -6.89
N SER A 17 18.50 8.07 -7.97
CA SER A 17 18.22 8.64 -9.29
C SER A 17 16.83 8.25 -9.78
N LEU A 18 16.30 9.02 -10.74
CA LEU A 18 15.01 8.70 -11.36
C LEU A 18 15.02 7.34 -12.08
N ILE A 19 16.19 6.94 -12.62
CA ILE A 19 16.37 5.64 -13.28
C ILE A 19 16.27 4.51 -12.26
N GLU A 20 16.97 4.62 -11.13
CA GLU A 20 16.90 3.63 -10.05
C GLU A 20 15.48 3.52 -9.49
N PHE A 21 14.80 4.64 -9.25
CA PHE A 21 13.41 4.61 -8.82
C PHE A 21 12.49 3.94 -9.87
N GLY A 22 12.70 4.22 -11.15
CA GLY A 22 11.99 3.57 -12.25
C GLY A 22 12.21 2.05 -12.29
N LEU A 23 13.44 1.59 -12.08
CA LEU A 23 13.76 0.16 -11.97
C LEU A 23 13.07 -0.48 -10.77
N LEU A 24 13.06 0.19 -9.62
CA LEU A 24 12.36 -0.26 -8.42
C LEU A 24 10.85 -0.44 -8.69
N LEU A 25 10.21 0.49 -9.40
CA LEU A 25 8.81 0.34 -9.84
C LEU A 25 8.60 -0.76 -10.87
N MET A 26 9.55 -0.96 -11.78
CA MET A 26 9.49 -2.06 -12.76
C MET A 26 9.50 -3.41 -12.06
N PHE A 27 10.41 -3.64 -11.12
CA PHE A 27 10.45 -4.90 -10.37
C PHE A 27 9.22 -5.08 -9.48
N TYR A 28 8.73 -4.00 -8.88
CA TYR A 28 7.45 -4.00 -8.16
C TYR A 28 6.28 -4.43 -9.05
N GLY A 29 6.22 -3.97 -10.30
CA GLY A 29 5.20 -4.40 -11.27
C GLY A 29 5.29 -5.88 -11.63
N ILE A 30 6.52 -6.39 -11.83
CA ILE A 30 6.77 -7.82 -12.07
C ILE A 30 6.28 -8.66 -10.88
N TRP A 31 6.57 -8.21 -9.67
CA TRP A 31 6.10 -8.88 -8.46
C TRP A 31 4.58 -8.90 -8.37
N ASN A 32 3.90 -7.78 -8.58
CA ASN A 32 2.43 -7.72 -8.58
C ASN A 32 1.81 -8.74 -9.54
N ALA A 33 2.34 -8.84 -10.76
CA ALA A 33 1.86 -9.79 -11.76
C ALA A 33 1.95 -11.27 -11.31
N ILE A 34 2.87 -11.58 -10.40
CA ILE A 34 3.05 -12.92 -9.82
C ILE A 34 2.25 -13.06 -8.51
N ASN A 35 2.30 -12.04 -7.67
CA ASN A 35 1.75 -11.98 -6.33
C ASN A 35 0.22 -12.11 -6.34
N ASP A 36 -0.45 -11.38 -7.24
CA ASP A 36 -1.92 -11.33 -7.29
C ASP A 36 -2.55 -12.71 -7.60
N PRO A 37 -2.15 -13.44 -8.68
CA PRO A 37 -2.69 -14.77 -8.93
C PRO A 37 -2.33 -15.78 -7.84
N LEU A 38 -1.12 -15.69 -7.29
CA LEU A 38 -0.60 -16.63 -6.30
C LEU A 38 -1.40 -16.52 -4.99
N ILE A 39 -1.59 -15.31 -4.48
CA ILE A 39 -2.39 -15.07 -3.28
C ILE A 39 -3.83 -15.51 -3.51
N GLY A 40 -4.43 -15.17 -4.66
CA GLY A 40 -5.79 -15.59 -5.00
C GLY A 40 -5.96 -17.12 -4.93
N TYR A 41 -5.05 -17.85 -5.57
CA TYR A 41 -5.04 -19.30 -5.56
C TYR A 41 -4.92 -19.90 -4.15
N TYR A 42 -3.99 -19.42 -3.33
CA TYR A 42 -3.83 -19.92 -1.96
C TYR A 42 -5.03 -19.60 -1.08
N MET A 43 -5.63 -18.43 -1.26
CA MET A 43 -6.78 -18.00 -0.50
C MET A 43 -8.02 -18.86 -0.79
N ASP A 44 -8.17 -19.33 -2.02
CA ASP A 44 -9.28 -20.22 -2.39
C ASP A 44 -9.04 -21.67 -1.96
N LYS A 45 -7.77 -22.13 -1.94
CA LYS A 45 -7.43 -23.50 -1.50
C LYS A 45 -7.45 -23.69 0.00
N LEU A 46 -6.93 -22.74 0.76
CA LEU A 46 -6.80 -22.87 2.20
C LEU A 46 -8.10 -22.44 2.87
N LYS A 47 -8.60 -23.29 3.78
CA LYS A 47 -9.81 -23.02 4.58
C LYS A 47 -9.44 -22.90 6.06
N PRO A 48 -9.07 -21.70 6.55
CA PRO A 48 -8.67 -21.51 7.93
C PRO A 48 -9.80 -21.87 8.90
N LYS A 49 -9.45 -22.39 10.08
CA LYS A 49 -10.43 -22.80 11.12
C LYS A 49 -11.26 -21.64 11.69
N ARG A 50 -10.78 -20.39 11.59
CA ARG A 50 -11.40 -19.17 12.15
C ARG A 50 -12.16 -18.35 11.11
N GLY A 51 -12.75 -19.01 10.11
CA GLY A 51 -13.47 -18.38 8.99
C GLY A 51 -12.62 -18.30 7.72
N ARG A 52 -13.30 -18.26 6.56
CA ARG A 52 -12.66 -18.38 5.24
C ARG A 52 -11.77 -17.18 4.90
N ARG A 53 -12.20 -15.96 5.21
CA ARG A 53 -11.55 -14.71 4.76
C ARG A 53 -10.96 -13.87 5.89
N VAL A 54 -11.57 -13.85 7.08
CA VAL A 54 -11.12 -13.01 8.22
C VAL A 54 -9.66 -13.25 8.64
N PRO A 55 -9.15 -14.49 8.74
CA PRO A 55 -7.76 -14.72 9.11
C PRO A 55 -6.76 -14.13 8.11
N TRP A 56 -7.07 -14.15 6.82
CA TRP A 56 -6.24 -13.54 5.78
C TRP A 56 -6.13 -12.03 5.95
N ILE A 57 -7.24 -11.36 6.29
CA ILE A 57 -7.23 -9.91 6.57
C ILE A 57 -6.29 -9.60 7.74
N ILE A 58 -6.39 -10.35 8.84
CA ILE A 58 -5.56 -10.15 10.02
C ILE A 58 -4.09 -10.38 9.70
N TYR A 59 -3.76 -11.52 9.07
CA TYR A 59 -2.38 -11.88 8.77
C TYR A 59 -1.76 -11.04 7.66
N GLY A 60 -2.55 -10.55 6.69
CA GLY A 60 -2.08 -9.65 5.64
C GLY A 60 -1.86 -8.22 6.17
N THR A 61 -2.64 -7.78 7.15
CA THR A 61 -2.50 -6.44 7.73
C THR A 61 -1.14 -6.25 8.42
N ILE A 62 -0.60 -7.31 9.05
CA ILE A 62 0.69 -7.26 9.74
C ILE A 62 1.86 -6.86 8.80
N PRO A 63 2.18 -7.62 7.74
CA PRO A 63 3.23 -7.25 6.80
C PRO A 63 2.90 -5.96 6.04
N MET A 64 1.61 -5.68 5.77
CA MET A 64 1.20 -4.42 5.17
C MET A 64 1.60 -3.22 6.03
N THR A 65 1.27 -3.22 7.32
CA THR A 65 1.61 -2.11 8.23
C THR A 65 3.11 -1.99 8.45
N ILE A 66 3.80 -3.11 8.66
CA ILE A 66 5.26 -3.12 8.87
C ILE A 66 5.97 -2.58 7.63
N GLY A 67 5.63 -3.11 6.45
CA GLY A 67 6.17 -2.65 5.18
C GLY A 67 5.90 -1.18 4.95
N PHE A 68 4.67 -0.73 5.20
CA PHE A 68 4.31 0.68 5.06
C PHE A 68 5.14 1.60 5.95
N MET A 69 5.31 1.27 7.23
CA MET A 69 6.15 2.08 8.14
C MET A 69 7.62 2.08 7.71
N ALA A 70 8.14 0.91 7.34
CA ALA A 70 9.53 0.75 6.94
C ALA A 70 9.87 1.42 5.61
N LEU A 71 8.90 1.63 4.71
CA LEU A 71 9.11 2.36 3.45
C LEU A 71 9.63 3.78 3.66
N TRP A 72 9.23 4.43 4.75
CA TRP A 72 9.61 5.80 5.08
C TRP A 72 10.78 5.88 6.08
N TRP A 73 11.20 4.73 6.63
CA TRP A 73 12.31 4.63 7.56
C TRP A 73 13.52 4.02 6.85
N VAL A 74 14.34 4.86 6.24
CA VAL A 74 15.54 4.43 5.50
C VAL A 74 16.78 4.89 6.28
N PRO A 75 17.46 3.98 7.02
CA PRO A 75 18.61 4.34 7.85
C PRO A 75 19.96 4.30 7.10
N TYR A 76 19.93 4.26 5.76
CA TYR A 76 21.11 4.07 4.92
C TYR A 76 21.41 5.32 4.10
N SER A 77 22.70 5.56 3.85
CA SER A 77 23.17 6.62 2.95
C SER A 77 23.75 6.08 1.64
N ASP A 78 24.09 4.78 1.59
CA ASP A 78 24.50 4.11 0.36
C ASP A 78 23.29 3.86 -0.54
N THR A 79 23.35 4.32 -1.80
CA THR A 79 22.21 4.25 -2.73
C THR A 79 21.81 2.82 -3.07
N GLY A 80 22.77 1.88 -3.11
CA GLY A 80 22.48 0.46 -3.32
C GLY A 80 21.68 -0.14 -2.17
N LEU A 81 22.03 0.18 -0.93
CA LEU A 81 21.28 -0.23 0.26
C LEU A 81 19.91 0.46 0.33
N VAL A 82 19.80 1.73 -0.05
CA VAL A 82 18.51 2.44 -0.14
C VAL A 82 17.59 1.75 -1.14
N PHE A 83 18.11 1.41 -2.33
CA PHE A 83 17.36 0.71 -3.37
C PHE A 83 16.89 -0.67 -2.87
N LEU A 84 17.80 -1.46 -2.31
CA LEU A 84 17.48 -2.80 -1.81
C LEU A 84 16.45 -2.76 -0.68
N HIS A 85 16.59 -1.81 0.26
CA HIS A 85 15.62 -1.59 1.32
C HIS A 85 14.24 -1.23 0.77
N GLY A 86 14.18 -0.23 -0.13
CA GLY A 86 12.93 0.20 -0.74
C GLY A 86 12.25 -0.91 -1.51
N PHE A 87 13.02 -1.70 -2.25
CA PHE A 87 12.55 -2.89 -2.95
C PHE A 87 11.92 -3.91 -1.99
N LEU A 88 12.64 -4.32 -0.95
CA LEU A 88 12.16 -5.32 0.01
C LEU A 88 10.92 -4.83 0.78
N MET A 89 10.90 -3.57 1.20
CA MET A 89 9.77 -3.01 1.95
C MET A 89 8.55 -2.79 1.06
N LEU A 90 8.73 -2.44 -0.23
CA LEU A 90 7.64 -2.39 -1.19
C LEU A 90 7.04 -3.77 -1.40
N PHE A 91 7.87 -4.79 -1.57
CA PHE A 91 7.40 -6.18 -1.72
C PHE A 91 6.61 -6.65 -0.49
N LEU A 92 7.11 -6.36 0.71
CA LEU A 92 6.44 -6.72 1.95
C LEU A 92 5.09 -6.00 2.10
N PHE A 93 5.09 -4.68 1.86
CA PHE A 93 3.88 -3.86 1.88
C PHE A 93 2.84 -4.38 0.88
N ASP A 94 3.26 -4.62 -0.36
CA ASP A 94 2.42 -5.06 -1.47
C ASP A 94 1.81 -6.43 -1.21
N THR A 95 2.62 -7.39 -0.76
CA THR A 95 2.16 -8.73 -0.41
C THR A 95 1.08 -8.65 0.66
N GLY A 96 1.31 -7.88 1.73
CA GLY A 96 0.31 -7.67 2.77
C GLY A 96 -0.95 -6.97 2.26
N PHE A 97 -0.78 -5.97 1.40
CA PHE A 97 -1.87 -5.23 0.77
C PHE A 97 -2.74 -6.14 -0.09
N THR A 98 -2.17 -6.92 -1.01
CA THR A 98 -2.90 -7.87 -1.86
C THR A 98 -3.63 -8.91 -1.02
N ILE A 99 -2.99 -9.51 0.00
CA ILE A 99 -3.67 -10.47 0.90
C ILE A 99 -4.90 -9.83 1.54
N THR A 100 -4.74 -8.63 2.09
CA THR A 100 -5.77 -7.95 2.86
C THR A 100 -6.93 -7.51 1.97
N ILE A 101 -6.63 -6.83 0.85
CA ILE A 101 -7.65 -6.26 -0.03
C ILE A 101 -8.41 -7.35 -0.78
N THR A 102 -7.74 -8.41 -1.24
CA THR A 102 -8.42 -9.54 -1.90
C THR A 102 -9.35 -10.26 -0.92
N ALA A 103 -8.89 -10.53 0.31
CA ALA A 103 -9.72 -11.18 1.32
C ALA A 103 -10.91 -10.31 1.74
N TRP A 104 -10.69 -9.01 1.91
CA TRP A 104 -11.73 -8.06 2.30
C TRP A 104 -12.78 -7.87 1.21
N SER A 105 -12.35 -7.76 -0.05
CA SER A 105 -13.26 -7.63 -1.19
C SER A 105 -14.13 -8.88 -1.37
N ALA A 106 -13.54 -10.07 -1.21
CA ALA A 106 -14.29 -11.32 -1.24
C ALA A 106 -15.25 -11.47 -0.06
N LEU A 107 -14.80 -11.16 1.16
CA LEU A 107 -15.64 -11.21 2.37
C LEU A 107 -16.87 -10.32 2.22
N TYR A 108 -16.69 -9.12 1.68
CA TYR A 108 -17.77 -8.17 1.48
C TYR A 108 -18.88 -8.72 0.58
N THR A 109 -18.52 -9.39 -0.52
CA THR A 109 -19.49 -10.05 -1.41
C THR A 109 -20.15 -11.28 -0.80
N GLU A 110 -19.52 -11.91 0.20
CA GLU A 110 -20.08 -13.06 0.94
C GLU A 110 -21.03 -12.62 2.06
N MET A 111 -20.96 -11.37 2.53
CA MET A 111 -21.77 -10.87 3.64
C MET A 111 -23.17 -10.40 3.24
N TYR A 112 -23.37 -9.97 2.00
CA TYR A 112 -24.63 -9.42 1.51
C TYR A 112 -25.17 -10.27 0.37
N GLU A 113 -26.29 -10.96 0.62
CA GLU A 113 -26.97 -11.79 -0.39
C GLU A 113 -27.84 -10.95 -1.33
N ASP A 114 -28.41 -9.84 -0.83
CA ASP A 114 -29.23 -8.93 -1.63
C ASP A 114 -28.38 -7.92 -2.43
N GLU A 115 -28.67 -7.77 -3.71
CA GLU A 115 -27.90 -6.92 -4.60
C GLU A 115 -28.07 -5.43 -4.28
N MET A 116 -29.27 -5.01 -3.87
CA MET A 116 -29.54 -3.61 -3.53
C MET A 116 -28.87 -3.23 -2.21
N GLU A 117 -28.93 -4.11 -1.21
CA GLU A 117 -28.23 -3.90 0.06
C GLU A 117 -26.72 -3.80 -0.16
N ARG A 118 -26.14 -4.72 -0.94
CA ARG A 118 -24.73 -4.69 -1.35
C ARG A 118 -24.38 -3.38 -2.06
N ALA A 119 -25.17 -2.95 -3.04
CA ALA A 119 -24.91 -1.72 -3.77
C ALA A 119 -24.94 -0.48 -2.85
N SER A 120 -25.89 -0.43 -1.91
CA SER A 120 -26.03 0.69 -0.97
C SER A 120 -24.81 0.83 -0.06
N VAL A 121 -24.29 -0.28 0.46
CA VAL A 121 -23.14 -0.28 1.36
C VAL A 121 -21.86 0.03 0.60
N VAL A 122 -21.71 -0.43 -0.66
CA VAL A 122 -20.57 -0.04 -1.53
C VAL A 122 -20.59 1.46 -1.76
N ALA A 123 -21.74 2.05 -2.08
CA ALA A 123 -21.86 3.48 -2.32
C ALA A 123 -21.45 4.31 -1.09
N ILE A 124 -21.87 3.90 0.12
CA ILE A 124 -21.45 4.54 1.37
C ILE A 124 -19.93 4.41 1.53
N LYS A 125 -19.40 3.20 1.40
CA LYS A 125 -17.96 2.90 1.53
C LYS A 125 -17.11 3.75 0.60
N ASP A 126 -17.47 3.80 -0.68
CA ASP A 126 -16.71 4.51 -1.70
C ASP A 126 -16.81 6.03 -1.52
N THR A 127 -17.94 6.53 -1.02
CA THR A 127 -18.07 7.94 -0.62
C THR A 127 -17.09 8.30 0.50
N PHE A 128 -17.01 7.47 1.55
CA PHE A 128 -16.03 7.66 2.62
C PHE A 128 -14.60 7.52 2.13
N ALA A 129 -14.32 6.56 1.25
CA ALA A 129 -13.00 6.37 0.66
C ALA A 129 -12.57 7.61 -0.17
N PHE A 130 -13.49 8.16 -0.95
CA PHE A 130 -13.28 9.38 -1.72
C PHE A 130 -12.96 10.57 -0.80
N LEU A 131 -13.78 10.83 0.22
CA LEU A 131 -13.54 11.92 1.19
C LEU A 131 -12.21 11.74 1.93
N SER A 132 -11.90 10.52 2.35
CA SER A 132 -10.63 10.18 3.00
C SER A 132 -9.44 10.44 2.09
N SER A 133 -9.57 10.14 0.80
CA SER A 133 -8.52 10.40 -0.19
C SER A 133 -8.24 11.90 -0.36
N MET A 134 -9.29 12.74 -0.36
CA MET A 134 -9.12 14.19 -0.43
C MET A 134 -8.38 14.73 0.80
N ILE A 135 -8.80 14.31 1.99
CA ILE A 135 -8.16 14.71 3.25
C ILE A 135 -6.69 14.26 3.28
N GLY A 136 -6.41 13.02 2.85
CA GLY A 136 -5.06 12.47 2.84
C GLY A 136 -4.11 13.13 1.84
N ILE A 137 -4.61 13.80 0.80
CA ILE A 137 -3.79 14.65 -0.09
C ILE A 137 -3.56 16.02 0.54
N MET A 138 -4.62 16.60 1.12
CA MET A 138 -4.61 17.99 1.56
C MET A 138 -3.83 18.20 2.87
N ILE A 139 -3.99 17.33 3.87
CA ILE A 139 -3.34 17.52 5.18
C ILE A 139 -1.81 17.45 5.08
N PRO A 140 -1.19 16.41 4.49
CA PRO A 140 0.28 16.33 4.43
C PRO A 140 0.90 17.47 3.61
N SER A 141 0.25 17.87 2.51
CA SER A 141 0.72 19.00 1.70
C SER A 141 0.62 20.34 2.44
N MET A 142 -0.45 20.57 3.21
CA MET A 142 -0.57 21.76 4.07
C MET A 142 0.48 21.78 5.18
N ILE A 143 0.72 20.64 5.84
CA ILE A 143 1.77 20.51 6.87
C ILE A 143 3.15 20.75 6.26
N ALA A 144 3.44 20.13 5.12
CA ALA A 144 4.71 20.33 4.41
C ALA A 144 4.90 21.80 4.00
N ALA A 145 3.86 22.47 3.51
CA ALA A 145 3.91 23.90 3.17
C ALA A 145 4.08 24.81 4.40
N ALA A 146 3.46 24.46 5.54
CA ALA A 146 3.59 25.22 6.78
C ALA A 146 4.99 25.07 7.41
N LEU A 147 5.54 23.84 7.42
CA LEU A 147 6.87 23.55 7.99
C LEU A 147 8.03 23.88 7.03
N GLY A 148 7.80 23.80 5.72
CA GLY A 148 8.81 24.01 4.67
C GLY A 148 9.23 25.47 4.47
N LYS A 149 8.45 26.45 4.97
CA LYS A 149 8.78 27.89 4.86
C LYS A 149 10.05 28.32 5.60
N GLY A 150 10.67 27.46 6.42
CA GLY A 150 11.90 27.77 7.16
C GLY A 150 13.22 27.27 6.56
N ARG A 151 13.22 26.49 5.46
CA ARG A 151 14.43 25.79 4.97
C ARG A 151 14.87 26.10 3.54
N ILE A 152 14.14 26.93 2.79
CA ILE A 152 14.43 27.24 1.38
C ILE A 152 14.97 28.69 1.20
N GLN A 153 15.52 29.30 2.26
CA GLN A 153 16.12 30.66 2.18
C GLN A 153 17.48 30.76 2.91
N ALA A 154 18.34 29.76 2.79
CA ALA A 154 19.74 29.87 3.20
C ALA A 154 20.66 29.31 2.11
#